data_AF-A0A961W2K6-F1
#
_entry.id   AF-A0A961W2K6-F1
#
_cell.length_a   1.000
_cell.length_b   1.000
_cell.length_c   1.000
_cell.angle_alpha   90.00
_cell.angle_beta   90.00
_cell.angle_gamma   90.00
#
_symmetry.space_group_name_H-M   'P 1'
#
loop_
_entity.id
_entity.type
_entity.pdbx_description
1 polymer ?
#
loop_
_entity_poly.entity_id
_entity_poly.type
_entity_poly.pdbx_seq_one_letter_code
_entity_poly.pdbx_strand_id
1 'polypeptide(L)' 'MRYVIASIAAILVALAVTVFVSPPLTGWVLQQFTYESPDSVDDLDMLVFMAINVSGLIAGWLLGWAIGGAFEKDEPVE' A
#
# COMPACT_ATOMS: atom_id res chain seq x y z
N MET A 1 9.57 -16.51 12.19
CA MET A 1 10.14 -15.30 11.55
C MET A 1 9.13 -14.51 10.70
N ARG A 2 7.87 -14.96 10.60
CA ARG A 2 6.85 -14.38 9.71
C ARG A 2 6.62 -12.87 9.85
N TYR A 3 6.69 -12.33 11.07
CA TYR A 3 6.37 -10.94 11.34
C TYR A 3 7.39 -9.97 10.74
N VAL A 4 8.68 -10.33 10.77
CA VAL A 4 9.75 -9.51 10.18
C VAL A 4 9.61 -9.48 8.66
N ILE A 5 9.35 -10.62 8.03
CA ILE A 5 9.13 -10.74 6.59
C ILE A 5 7.90 -9.91 6.17
N ALA A 6 6.80 -10.00 6.92
CA ALA A 6 5.60 -9.21 6.69
C ALA A 6 5.86 -7.70 6.76
N SER A 7 6.62 -7.23 7.76
CA SER A 7 6.97 -5.81 7.89
C SER A 7 7.86 -5.31 6.75
N ILE A 8 8.87 -6.10 6.34
CA ILE A 8 9.75 -5.72 5.22
C ILE A 8 8.95 -5.66 3.92
N ALA A 9 8.12 -6.66 3.64
CA ALA A 9 7.27 -6.69 2.46
C ALA A 9 6.28 -5.51 2.44
N ALA A 10 5.68 -5.18 3.58
CA ALA A 10 4.79 -4.02 3.72
C ALA A 10 5.49 -2.71 3.33
N ILE A 11 6.70 -2.47 3.85
CA ILE A 11 7.48 -1.25 3.56
C ILE A 11 7.87 -1.19 2.08
N LEU A 12 8.37 -2.29 1.51
CA LEU A 12 8.79 -2.34 0.10
C LEU A 12 7.63 -2.09 -0.85
N VAL A 13 6.47 -2.72 -0.60
CA VAL A 13 5.27 -2.51 -1.42
C VAL A 13 4.72 -1.10 -1.22
N ALA A 14 4.65 -0.59 0.01
CA ALA A 14 4.20 0.78 0.26
C ALA A 14 5.08 1.80 -0.45
N LEU A 15 6.41 1.62 -0.44
CA LEU A 15 7.34 2.48 -1.16
C LEU A 15 7.12 2.41 -2.68
N ALA A 16 6.96 1.20 -3.23
CA ALA A 16 6.67 1.03 -4.65
C ALA A 16 5.33 1.67 -5.05
N VAL A 17 4.30 1.52 -4.22
CA VAL A 17 2.99 2.14 -4.43
C VAL A 17 3.10 3.65 -4.37
N THR A 18 3.79 4.21 -3.37
CA THR A 18 4.00 5.66 -3.22
C THR A 18 4.64 6.28 -4.46
N VAL A 19 5.65 5.61 -5.03
CA VAL A 19 6.45 6.16 -6.14
C VAL A 19 5.77 5.94 -7.49
N PHE A 20 5.20 4.75 -7.72
CA PHE A 20 4.79 4.34 -9.07
C PHE A 20 3.27 4.26 -9.26
N VAL A 21 2.49 4.09 -8.20
CA VAL A 21 1.04 3.82 -8.30
C VAL A 21 0.22 5.02 -7.84
N SER A 22 0.58 5.62 -6.70
CA SER A 22 -0.19 6.72 -6.11
C SER A 22 -0.27 7.94 -7.03
N PRO A 23 0.82 8.45 -7.64
CA PRO A 23 0.73 9.63 -8.50
C PRO A 23 -0.22 9.48 -9.71
N PRO A 24 -0.10 8.44 -10.56
CA PRO A 24 -1.01 8.31 -11.70
C PRO A 24 -2.44 7.98 -11.28
N LEU A 25 -2.63 7.24 -10.18
CA LEU A 25 -3.96 6.84 -9.76
C LEU A 25 -4.72 8.00 -9.10
N THR A 26 -4.05 8.80 -8.26
CA THR A 26 -4.67 10.02 -7.73
C THR A 26 -5.04 10.98 -8.85
N GLY A 27 -4.14 11.20 -9.82
CA GLY A 27 -4.44 12.02 -11.00
C GLY A 27 -5.65 11.53 -11.81
N TRP A 28 -5.80 10.21 -11.97
CA TRP A 28 -6.97 9.61 -12.62
C TRP A 28 -8.26 9.83 -11.81
N VAL A 29 -8.22 9.64 -10.49
CA VAL A 29 -9.39 9.88 -9.61
C VAL A 29 -9.81 11.34 -9.65
N LEU A 30 -8.85 12.27 -9.59
CA LEU A 30 -9.17 13.69 -9.60
C LEU A 30 -9.91 14.12 -10.87
N GLN A 31 -9.63 13.48 -12.01
CA GLN A 31 -10.31 13.77 -13.28
C GLN A 31 -11.77 13.31 -13.32
N GLN A 32 -12.23 12.51 -12.35
CA GLN A 32 -13.61 12.00 -12.31
C GLN A 32 -14.59 12.98 -11.66
N PHE A 33 -14.10 14.06 -11.05
CA PHE A 33 -14.91 15.00 -10.29
C PHE A 33 -14.80 16.43 -10.83
N THR A 34 -15.79 17.25 -10.49
CA THR A 34 -15.78 18.70 -10.70
C THR A 34 -15.62 19.38 -9.36
N TYR A 35 -14.84 20.46 -9.31
CA TYR A 35 -14.44 21.10 -8.07
C TYR A 35 -14.96 22.54 -8.02
N GLU A 36 -15.43 22.95 -6.85
CA GLU A 36 -15.91 24.31 -6.62
C GLU A 36 -14.78 25.25 -6.18
N SER A 37 -13.70 24.69 -5.61
CA SER A 37 -12.53 25.44 -5.15
C SER A 37 -11.24 24.62 -5.29
N PRO A 38 -10.07 25.28 -5.35
CA PRO A 38 -8.78 24.61 -5.31
C PRO A 38 -8.59 23.73 -4.05
N ASP A 39 -9.07 24.18 -2.89
CA ASP A 39 -8.96 23.45 -1.63
C ASP A 39 -9.62 22.06 -1.72
N SER A 40 -10.76 21.95 -2.42
CA SER A 40 -11.45 20.67 -2.60
C SER A 40 -10.67 19.67 -3.48
N VAL A 41 -9.79 20.16 -4.35
CA VAL A 41 -8.89 19.31 -5.15
C VAL A 41 -7.79 18.76 -4.25
N ASP A 42 -7.16 19.62 -3.45
CA ASP A 42 -6.05 19.24 -2.57
C ASP A 42 -6.48 18.25 -1.48
N ASP A 43 -7.66 18.46 -0.88
CA ASP A 43 -8.23 17.54 0.12
C ASP A 43 -8.45 16.14 -0.47
N LEU A 44 -9.00 16.07 -1.70
CA LEU A 44 -9.25 14.79 -2.37
C LEU A 44 -7.94 14.13 -2.81
N ASP A 45 -6.98 14.91 -3.32
CA ASP A 45 -5.64 14.44 -3.69
C ASP A 45 -4.96 13.76 -2.50
N MET A 46 -4.92 14.45 -1.35
CA MET A 46 -4.34 13.93 -0.12
C MET A 46 -5.07 12.69 0.37
N LEU A 47 -6.41 12.70 0.40
CA LEU A 47 -7.21 11.58 0.85
C LEU A 47 -6.95 10.33 0.00
N VAL A 48 -6.98 10.47 -1.32
CA VAL A 48 -6.78 9.37 -2.26
C VAL A 48 -5.35 8.87 -2.19
N PHE A 49 -4.36 9.77 -2.15
CA PHE A 49 -2.96 9.41 -2.01
C PHE A 49 -2.69 8.61 -0.73
N MET A 50 -3.24 9.04 0.41
CA MET A 50 -3.13 8.31 1.67
C MET A 50 -3.83 6.94 1.59
N ALA A 51 -5.04 6.89 1.04
CA ALA A 51 -5.82 5.65 0.93
C ALA A 51 -5.10 4.59 0.09
N ILE A 52 -4.50 5.00 -1.04
CA ILE A 52 -3.73 4.11 -1.92
C ILE A 52 -2.50 3.57 -1.18
N ASN A 53 -1.76 4.43 -0.48
CA ASN A 53 -0.57 4.01 0.25
C ASN A 53 -0.88 3.09 1.43
N VAL A 54 -1.95 3.36 2.18
CA VAL A 54 -2.43 2.46 3.24
C VAL A 54 -2.82 1.10 2.65
N SER A 55 -3.50 1.09 1.50
CA SER A 55 -3.85 -0.15 0.79
C SER A 55 -2.61 -0.91 0.35
N GLY A 56 -1.59 -0.22 -0.16
CA GLY A 56 -0.30 -0.81 -0.51
C GLY A 56 0.42 -1.43 0.69
N LEU A 57 0.40 -0.75 1.85
CA LEU A 57 1.00 -1.25 3.08
C LEU A 57 0.30 -2.53 3.58
N ILE A 58 -1.04 -2.56 3.56
CA ILE A 58 -1.83 -3.75 3.91
C ILE A 58 -1.53 -4.89 2.93
N ALA A 59 -1.50 -4.61 1.63
CA ALA A 59 -1.22 -5.61 0.60
C ALA A 59 0.18 -6.22 0.78
N GLY A 60 1.22 -5.40 0.97
CA GLY A 60 2.57 -5.88 1.22
C GLY A 60 2.68 -6.68 2.52
N TRP A 61 1.99 -6.26 3.57
CA TRP A 61 1.94 -7.00 4.82
C TRP A 61 1.31 -8.39 4.64
N LEU A 62 0.16 -8.48 3.97
CA LEU A 62 -0.52 -9.75 3.68
C LEU A 62 0.36 -10.69 2.83
N LEU A 63 1.05 -10.15 1.81
CA LEU A 63 1.98 -10.90 0.97
C LEU A 63 3.13 -11.47 1.80
N GLY A 64 3.79 -10.63 2.61
CA GLY A 64 4.89 -11.08 3.44
C GLY A 64 4.45 -12.06 4.54
N TRP A 65 3.19 -11.95 5.01
CA TRP A 65 2.62 -12.92 5.95
C TRP A 65 2.39 -14.29 5.30
N ALA A 66 1.86 -14.32 4.07
CA ALA A 66 1.67 -15.54 3.30
C ALA A 66 3.01 -16.23 3.00
N ILE A 67 4.02 -15.46 2.59
CA ILE A 67 5.38 -15.95 2.32
C ILE A 67 6.04 -16.45 3.61
N GLY A 68 6.04 -15.63 4.67
CA GLY A 68 6.66 -15.98 5.95
C GLY A 68 6.01 -17.19 6.64
N GLY A 69 4.69 -17.36 6.46
CA GLY A 69 3.96 -18.52 6.98
C GLY A 69 4.23 -19.82 6.21
N ALA A 70 4.70 -19.74 4.97
CA ALA A 70 5.15 -20.93 4.24
C ALA A 70 6.46 -21.49 4.84
N PHE A 71 7.41 -20.63 5.17
CA PHE A 71 8.70 -21.04 5.76
C PHE A 71 8.58 -21.63 7.17
N GLU A 72 7.62 -21.17 7.98
CA GLU A 72 7.37 -21.74 9.33
C GLU A 72 6.80 -23.16 9.30
N LYS A 73 6.23 -23.62 8.17
CA LYS A 73 5.71 -25.00 8.05
C LYS A 73 6.79 -26.02 7.72
N ASP A 74 7.94 -25.58 7.21
CA ASP A 74 9.03 -26.45 6.76
C ASP A 74 10.09 -26.70 7.84
N GLU A 75 10.02 -26.04 9.00
CA GLU A 75 10.89 -26.37 10.14
C GLU A 75 10.37 -27.64 10.84
N PRO A 76 11.12 -28.77 10.81
CA PRO A 76 10.74 -29.95 11.57
C PRO A 76 10.83 -29.63 13.07
N VAL A 77 9.79 -29.99 13.80
CA VAL A 77 9.77 -29.93 15.27
C VAL A 77 10.74 -30.99 15.78
N GLU A 78 11.92 -30.57 16.26
CA GLU A 78 12.81 -31.41 17.08
C GLU A 78 12.20 -31.72 18.45
#